data_AF-K1U3Z5-F1
#
_entry.id   AF-K1U3Z5-F1
#
_cell.length_a   1.000
_cell.length_b   1.000
_cell.length_c   1.000
_cell.angle_alpha   90.00
_cell.angle_beta   90.00
_cell.angle_gamma   90.00
#
_symmetry.space_group_name_H-M   'P 1'
#
loop_
_entity.id
_entity.type
_entity.pdbx_description
1 polymer ?
#
loop_
_entity_poly.entity_id
_entity_poly.type
_entity_poly.pdbx_seq_one_letter_code
_entity_poly.pdbx_strand_id
1 'polypeptide(L)'
;FQITIWTALPVSRNGSCELQELCKELGVDDTTFFEGEKNEYDIDYSSKHMFRDNNKCIHCRRCIAACDKLQGIGVIGANNRGFKTSIDCAFDLDLAETACVSCGQCITACPTGALAEKDDTDKVWDALADPEKVVVVQTAPAVRASLGEAFGYPMGTPVEGKMVAALRRLGFNAVFDTNFG
;
A
#
# COMPACT_ATOMS: atom_id res chain seq x y z
N PHE A 1 -13.66 14.43 -13.31
CA PHE A 1 -12.89 14.29 -12.06
C PHE A 1 -13.52 13.14 -11.30
N GLN A 2 -12.74 12.09 -11.07
CA GLN A 2 -13.21 10.77 -10.64
C GLN A 2 -13.64 10.78 -9.18
N ILE A 3 -14.94 10.71 -8.93
CA ILE A 3 -15.47 10.51 -7.57
C ILE A 3 -16.44 9.32 -7.63
N THR A 4 -16.01 8.13 -8.07
CA THR A 4 -16.79 6.88 -7.83
C THR A 4 -16.09 5.96 -6.83
N ILE A 5 -15.25 6.54 -5.96
CA ILE A 5 -14.26 5.81 -5.15
C ILE A 5 -14.85 5.26 -3.85
N TRP A 6 -16.12 5.50 -3.55
CA TRP A 6 -16.68 5.08 -2.26
C TRP A 6 -16.94 3.58 -2.11
N THR A 7 -17.14 2.82 -3.20
CA THR A 7 -17.58 1.41 -3.12
C THR A 7 -16.51 0.37 -3.47
N ALA A 8 -15.31 0.79 -3.89
CA ALA A 8 -14.27 -0.14 -4.36
C ALA A 8 -12.87 0.19 -3.82
N LEU A 9 -12.75 0.78 -2.64
CA LEU A 9 -11.45 0.92 -1.98
C LEU A 9 -10.90 -0.49 -1.65
N PRO A 10 -9.61 -0.78 -1.90
CA PRO A 10 -8.98 -1.89 -1.22
C PRO A 10 -8.99 -1.56 0.28
N VAL A 11 -9.15 -2.59 1.11
CA VAL A 11 -9.11 -2.50 2.59
C VAL A 11 -7.93 -1.65 3.09
N SER A 12 -6.81 -1.65 2.36
CA SER A 12 -5.53 -1.05 2.77
C SER A 12 -5.57 0.46 3.08
N ARG A 13 -6.44 1.26 2.46
CA ARG A 13 -6.52 2.73 2.73
C ARG A 13 -7.90 3.24 3.10
N ASN A 14 -8.84 2.36 3.42
CA ASN A 14 -10.15 2.79 3.87
C ASN A 14 -10.03 3.49 5.24
N GLY A 15 -10.42 4.76 5.33
CA GLY A 15 -10.25 5.60 6.53
C GLY A 15 -8.94 6.39 6.62
N SER A 16 -7.98 6.18 5.71
CA SER A 16 -6.72 6.95 5.59
C SER A 16 -6.44 7.45 4.16
N CYS A 17 -7.46 7.41 3.30
CA CYS A 17 -7.42 7.89 1.93
C CYS A 17 -7.64 9.41 1.90
N GLU A 18 -6.62 10.16 1.46
CA GLU A 18 -6.66 11.63 1.42
C GLU A 18 -7.81 12.12 0.52
N LEU A 19 -8.06 11.44 -0.61
CA LEU A 19 -9.15 11.83 -1.51
C LEU A 19 -10.53 11.66 -0.86
N GLN A 20 -10.71 10.59 -0.08
CA GLN A 20 -11.96 10.37 0.66
C GLN A 20 -12.16 11.46 1.73
N GLU A 21 -11.09 11.86 2.40
CA GLU A 21 -11.10 12.95 3.38
C GLU A 21 -11.47 14.28 2.73
N LEU A 22 -10.82 14.65 1.62
CA LEU A 22 -11.16 15.86 0.87
C LEU A 22 -12.60 15.85 0.35
N CYS A 23 -13.11 14.72 -0.15
CA CYS A 23 -14.50 14.62 -0.58
C CYS A 23 -15.47 14.89 0.59
N LYS A 24 -15.19 14.35 1.78
CA LYS A 24 -16.01 14.61 2.98
C LYS A 24 -15.94 16.09 3.40
N GLU A 25 -14.74 16.66 3.44
CA GLU A 25 -14.52 18.05 3.84
C GLU A 25 -15.24 19.04 2.91
N LEU A 26 -15.18 18.79 1.61
CA LEU A 26 -15.76 19.65 0.58
C LEU A 26 -17.25 19.37 0.31
N GLY A 27 -17.86 18.42 1.01
CA GLY A 27 -19.27 18.06 0.83
C GLY A 27 -19.57 17.41 -0.53
N VAL A 28 -18.62 16.67 -1.07
CA VAL A 28 -18.76 15.93 -2.33
C VAL A 28 -19.35 14.55 -2.03
N ASP A 29 -20.66 14.43 -2.19
CA ASP A 29 -21.46 13.23 -1.90
C ASP A 29 -22.00 12.53 -3.15
N ASP A 30 -22.29 13.29 -4.21
CA ASP A 30 -22.75 12.75 -5.50
C ASP A 30 -21.58 12.26 -6.36
N THR A 31 -21.44 10.95 -6.40
CA THR A 31 -20.44 10.23 -7.20
C THR A 31 -20.74 10.19 -8.70
N THR A 32 -22.00 10.43 -9.06
CA THR A 32 -22.54 10.24 -10.42
C THR A 32 -22.71 11.55 -11.18
N PHE A 33 -22.61 12.69 -10.51
CA PHE A 33 -22.82 14.02 -11.10
C PHE A 33 -21.99 14.29 -12.36
N PHE A 34 -20.76 13.75 -12.43
CA PHE A 34 -19.86 13.87 -13.58
C PHE A 34 -19.58 12.51 -14.26
N GLU A 35 -20.58 11.64 -14.33
CA GLU A 35 -20.43 10.34 -14.98
C GLU A 35 -20.14 10.47 -16.49
N GLY A 36 -19.23 9.64 -16.99
CA GLY A 36 -18.77 9.62 -18.38
C GLY A 36 -18.00 8.33 -18.67
N GLU A 37 -17.33 8.26 -19.82
CA GLU A 37 -16.49 7.10 -20.18
C GLU A 37 -15.39 6.88 -19.13
N LYS A 38 -15.27 5.64 -18.66
CA LYS A 38 -14.28 5.20 -17.69
C LYS A 38 -13.28 4.30 -18.40
N ASN A 39 -11.99 4.52 -18.15
CA ASN A 39 -10.98 3.55 -18.54
C ASN A 39 -11.01 2.40 -17.54
N GLU A 40 -10.90 1.19 -18.06
CA GLU A 40 -10.63 0.00 -17.27
C GLU A 40 -9.21 -0.45 -17.55
N TYR A 41 -8.48 -0.71 -16.48
CA TYR A 41 -7.11 -1.19 -16.52
C TYR A 41 -7.02 -2.53 -15.81
N ASP A 42 -6.21 -3.43 -16.36
CA ASP A 42 -5.78 -4.62 -15.63
C ASP A 42 -4.92 -4.21 -14.44
N ILE A 43 -5.08 -4.94 -13.33
CA ILE A 43 -4.28 -4.73 -12.12
C ILE A 43 -2.96 -5.48 -12.30
N ASP A 44 -1.85 -4.76 -12.18
CA ASP A 44 -0.51 -5.34 -12.23
C ASP A 44 -0.17 -5.99 -10.88
N TYR A 45 -0.11 -7.33 -10.88
CA TYR A 45 0.30 -8.19 -9.77
C TYR A 45 1.66 -8.89 -10.02
N SER A 46 2.41 -8.46 -11.05
CA SER A 46 3.67 -9.09 -11.46
C SER A 46 4.71 -9.10 -10.34
N SER A 47 4.75 -8.03 -9.54
CA SER A 47 5.70 -7.86 -8.44
C SER A 47 5.30 -8.62 -7.18
N LYS A 48 6.30 -9.18 -6.49
CA LYS A 48 6.06 -9.93 -5.24
C LYS A 48 5.66 -9.05 -4.06
N HIS A 49 6.12 -7.81 -4.04
CA HIS A 49 6.02 -6.91 -2.89
C HIS A 49 4.84 -5.93 -2.95
N MET A 50 4.27 -5.70 -4.14
CA MET A 50 3.21 -4.71 -4.34
C MET A 50 2.36 -5.03 -5.55
N PHE A 51 1.19 -4.39 -5.62
CA PHE A 51 0.36 -4.35 -6.83
C PHE A 51 0.08 -2.90 -7.24
N ARG A 52 -0.32 -2.73 -8.50
CA ARG A 52 -0.73 -1.44 -9.08
C ARG A 52 -2.11 -1.54 -9.72
N ASP A 53 -3.04 -0.76 -9.19
CA ASP A 53 -4.41 -0.63 -9.67
C ASP A 53 -4.64 0.79 -10.21
N ASN A 54 -4.46 0.95 -11.52
CA ASN A 54 -4.64 2.24 -12.20
C ASN A 54 -6.10 2.73 -12.20
N ASN A 55 -7.09 1.88 -11.91
CA ASN A 55 -8.48 2.30 -11.78
C ASN A 55 -8.72 3.23 -10.58
N LYS A 56 -7.79 3.23 -9.60
CA LYS A 56 -7.80 4.11 -8.42
C LYS A 56 -6.85 5.30 -8.54
N CYS A 57 -6.13 5.41 -9.65
CA CYS A 57 -5.14 6.45 -9.84
C CYS A 57 -5.80 7.76 -10.27
N ILE A 58 -5.52 8.84 -9.54
CA ILE A 58 -5.96 10.20 -9.87
C ILE A 58 -4.90 11.02 -10.63
N HIS A 59 -3.86 10.36 -11.15
CA HIS A 59 -2.77 10.98 -11.90
C HIS A 59 -2.07 12.16 -11.19
N CYS A 60 -1.98 12.14 -9.86
CA CYS A 60 -1.32 13.18 -9.07
C CYS A 60 0.22 13.20 -9.22
N ARG A 61 0.81 12.16 -9.80
CA ARG A 61 2.26 11.99 -10.07
C ARG A 61 3.17 11.98 -8.84
N ARG A 62 2.62 11.88 -7.62
CA ARG A 62 3.40 11.74 -6.37
C ARG A 62 4.30 10.50 -6.37
N CYS A 63 3.80 9.37 -6.87
CA CYS A 63 4.58 8.14 -6.99
C CYS A 63 5.75 8.26 -7.97
N ILE A 64 5.57 8.96 -9.10
CA ILE A 64 6.63 9.25 -10.07
C ILE A 64 7.73 10.07 -9.40
N ALA A 65 7.35 11.17 -8.73
CA ALA A 65 8.29 12.02 -8.01
C ALA A 65 9.03 11.26 -6.90
N ALA A 66 8.36 10.38 -6.17
CA ALA A 66 9.00 9.54 -5.15
C ALA A 66 10.02 8.56 -5.76
N CYS A 67 9.66 7.89 -6.87
CA CYS A 67 10.52 6.91 -7.52
C CYS A 67 11.75 7.57 -8.18
N ASP A 68 11.56 8.71 -8.85
CA ASP A 68 12.61 9.43 -9.57
C ASP A 68 13.45 10.30 -8.61
N LYS A 69 12.82 11.20 -7.84
CA LYS A 69 13.55 12.21 -7.07
C LYS A 69 14.06 11.73 -5.71
N LEU A 70 13.33 10.84 -5.03
CA LEU A 70 13.75 10.37 -3.70
C LEU A 70 14.66 9.14 -3.79
N GLN A 71 14.38 8.24 -4.73
CA GLN A 71 15.13 6.98 -4.86
C GLN A 71 16.13 6.98 -6.03
N GLY A 72 15.97 7.86 -7.02
CA GLY A 72 16.85 7.91 -8.19
C GLY A 72 16.66 6.75 -9.18
N ILE A 73 15.55 6.01 -9.09
CA ILE A 73 15.31 4.79 -9.88
C ILE A 73 14.47 5.11 -11.12
N GLY A 74 13.37 5.85 -10.97
CA GLY A 74 12.56 6.35 -12.09
C GLY A 74 11.87 5.27 -12.94
N VAL A 75 11.47 4.13 -12.36
CA VAL A 75 10.84 3.02 -13.11
C VAL A 75 9.35 3.21 -13.40
N ILE A 76 8.66 4.11 -12.69
CA ILE A 76 7.23 4.41 -12.91
C ILE A 76 7.11 5.83 -13.48
N GLY A 77 6.38 5.97 -14.59
CA GLY A 77 6.18 7.20 -15.32
C GLY A 77 4.73 7.39 -15.80
N ALA A 78 4.47 8.49 -16.49
CA ALA A 78 3.18 8.73 -17.14
C ALA A 78 3.31 8.31 -18.61
N ASN A 79 2.57 7.26 -18.99
CA ASN A 79 2.53 6.76 -20.35
C ASN A 79 1.31 7.32 -21.08
N ASN A 80 1.36 7.29 -22.42
CA ASN A 80 0.29 7.74 -23.30
C ASN A 80 -0.13 9.21 -23.07
N ARG A 81 -1.27 9.63 -23.63
CA ARG A 81 -1.79 11.01 -23.55
C ARG A 81 -3.31 11.05 -23.51
N GLY A 82 -3.84 12.16 -22.96
CA GLY A 82 -5.27 12.42 -22.89
C GLY A 82 -5.98 11.39 -22.02
N PHE A 83 -7.15 10.91 -22.47
CA PHE A 83 -7.92 9.89 -21.76
C PHE A 83 -7.15 8.57 -21.60
N LYS A 84 -6.17 8.26 -22.46
CA LYS A 84 -5.39 7.02 -22.37
C LYS A 84 -4.20 7.11 -21.42
N THR A 85 -4.03 8.24 -20.71
CA THR A 85 -2.88 8.41 -19.81
C THR A 85 -2.96 7.40 -18.67
N SER A 86 -1.91 6.63 -18.47
CA SER A 86 -1.77 5.68 -17.35
C SER A 86 -0.46 5.97 -16.60
N ILE A 87 -0.41 5.54 -15.34
CA ILE A 87 0.85 5.55 -14.59
C ILE A 87 1.43 4.14 -14.72
N ASP A 88 2.50 4.01 -15.50
CA ASP A 88 3.05 2.72 -15.90
C ASP A 88 4.58 2.73 -15.98
N CYS A 89 5.18 1.56 -16.19
CA CYS A 89 6.59 1.40 -16.48
C CYS A 89 6.88 1.75 -17.93
N ALA A 90 8.14 2.02 -18.25
CA ALA A 90 8.54 2.27 -19.64
C ALA A 90 8.14 1.10 -20.55
N PHE A 91 7.59 1.41 -21.72
CA PHE A 91 7.15 0.42 -22.72
C PHE A 91 6.07 -0.56 -22.25
N ASP A 92 5.27 -0.15 -21.25
CA ASP A 92 4.19 -0.95 -20.66
C ASP A 92 4.68 -2.31 -20.13
N LEU A 93 5.95 -2.34 -19.67
CA LEU A 93 6.53 -3.50 -19.01
C LEU A 93 5.88 -3.76 -17.66
N ASP A 94 5.82 -5.03 -17.27
CA ASP A 94 5.45 -5.42 -15.92
C ASP A 94 6.45 -4.85 -14.91
N LEU A 95 5.99 -4.41 -13.74
CA LEU A 95 6.89 -3.86 -12.71
C LEU A 95 8.00 -4.86 -12.32
N ALA A 96 7.71 -6.16 -12.34
CA ALA A 96 8.68 -7.22 -12.07
C ALA A 96 9.83 -7.32 -13.08
N GLU A 97 9.66 -6.78 -14.28
CA GLU A 97 10.65 -6.79 -15.36
C GLU A 97 11.52 -5.52 -15.38
N THR A 98 11.29 -4.61 -14.43
CA THR A 98 12.01 -3.33 -14.34
C THR A 98 13.15 -3.35 -13.33
N ALA A 99 13.93 -2.26 -13.28
CA ALA A 99 14.94 -2.02 -12.25
C ALA A 99 14.36 -1.66 -10.85
N CYS A 100 13.11 -2.01 -10.57
CA CYS A 100 12.46 -1.72 -9.30
C CYS A 100 13.22 -2.39 -8.14
N VAL A 101 13.59 -1.61 -7.13
CA VAL A 101 14.33 -2.08 -5.94
C VAL A 101 13.42 -2.45 -4.77
N SER A 102 12.10 -2.50 -4.98
CA SER A 102 11.12 -2.90 -3.95
C SER A 102 11.13 -2.04 -2.67
N CYS A 103 11.44 -0.74 -2.78
CA CYS A 103 11.58 0.16 -1.62
C CYS A 103 10.25 0.70 -1.06
N GLY A 104 9.13 0.54 -1.76
CA GLY A 104 7.79 0.95 -1.31
C GLY A 104 7.55 2.47 -1.23
N GLN A 105 8.51 3.33 -1.61
CA GLN A 105 8.32 4.79 -1.50
C GLN A 105 7.16 5.33 -2.35
N CYS A 106 6.90 4.68 -3.50
CA CYS A 106 5.75 5.00 -4.34
C CYS A 106 4.41 4.65 -3.68
N ILE A 107 4.35 3.60 -2.86
CA ILE A 107 3.17 3.18 -2.09
C ILE A 107 2.88 4.23 -1.01
N THR A 108 3.89 4.58 -0.20
CA THR A 108 3.77 5.59 0.86
C THR A 108 3.30 6.94 0.29
N ALA A 109 3.79 7.32 -0.89
CA ALA A 109 3.44 8.58 -1.53
C ALA A 109 2.05 8.58 -2.21
N CYS A 110 1.42 7.44 -2.46
CA CYS A 110 0.12 7.35 -3.14
C CYS A 110 -1.00 7.88 -2.23
N PRO A 111 -1.91 8.78 -2.66
CA PRO A 111 -2.99 9.27 -1.79
C PRO A 111 -4.25 8.39 -1.76
N THR A 112 -4.45 7.52 -2.76
CA THR A 112 -5.73 6.81 -2.99
C THR A 112 -5.68 5.29 -2.82
N GLY A 113 -4.49 4.69 -2.72
CA GLY A 113 -4.33 3.23 -2.71
C GLY A 113 -4.27 2.59 -4.10
N ALA A 114 -3.96 3.37 -5.15
CA ALA A 114 -3.63 2.85 -6.48
C ALA A 114 -2.34 2.01 -6.49
N LEU A 115 -1.44 2.25 -5.52
CA LEU A 115 -0.27 1.44 -5.25
C LEU A 115 -0.38 0.99 -3.79
N ALA A 116 -0.26 -0.30 -3.54
CA ALA A 116 -0.29 -0.88 -2.21
C ALA A 116 0.59 -2.15 -2.15
N GLU A 117 1.03 -2.47 -0.95
CA GLU A 117 1.75 -3.70 -0.66
C GLU A 117 0.87 -4.93 -0.93
N LYS A 118 1.52 -6.05 -1.25
CA LYS A 118 0.83 -7.33 -1.33
C LYS A 118 0.56 -7.84 0.08
N ASP A 119 -0.71 -7.97 0.42
CA ASP A 119 -1.13 -8.45 1.73
C ASP A 119 -0.95 -9.96 1.85
N ASP A 120 -0.14 -10.39 2.81
CA ASP A 120 0.12 -11.78 3.14
C ASP A 120 -0.56 -12.20 4.46
N THR A 121 -1.44 -11.37 5.02
CA THR A 121 -2.13 -11.61 6.31
C THR A 121 -2.90 -12.93 6.32
N ASP A 122 -3.61 -13.29 5.25
CA ASP A 122 -4.34 -14.55 5.18
C ASP A 122 -3.42 -15.77 5.28
N LYS A 123 -2.24 -15.72 4.67
CA LYS A 123 -1.24 -16.80 4.78
C LYS A 123 -0.73 -16.97 6.20
N VAL A 124 -0.63 -15.86 6.95
CA VAL A 124 -0.23 -15.88 8.36
C VAL A 124 -1.33 -16.52 9.20
N TRP A 125 -2.60 -16.19 8.96
CA TRP A 125 -3.72 -16.82 9.65
C TRP A 125 -3.82 -18.32 9.37
N ASP A 126 -3.67 -18.72 8.12
CA ASP A 126 -3.62 -20.14 7.73
C ASP A 126 -2.47 -20.89 8.42
N ALA A 127 -1.31 -20.24 8.58
CA ALA A 127 -0.19 -20.82 9.29
C ALA A 127 -0.45 -20.95 10.80
N LEU A 128 -1.06 -19.94 11.43
CA LEU A 128 -1.41 -19.94 12.86
C LEU A 128 -2.53 -20.93 13.20
N ALA A 129 -3.44 -21.19 12.26
CA ALA A 129 -4.54 -22.14 12.45
C ALA A 129 -4.10 -23.61 12.33
N ASP A 130 -2.93 -23.87 11.74
CA ASP A 130 -2.39 -25.21 11.52
C ASP A 130 -1.66 -25.73 12.77
N PRO A 131 -2.21 -26.74 13.48
CA PRO A 131 -1.61 -27.24 14.72
C PRO A 131 -0.28 -28.00 14.50
N GLU A 132 0.04 -28.41 13.26
CA GLU A 132 1.29 -29.09 12.93
C GLU A 132 2.46 -28.11 12.69
N LYS A 133 2.17 -26.82 12.49
CA LYS A 133 3.19 -25.80 12.23
C LYS A 133 3.70 -25.16 13.51
N VAL A 134 5.03 -25.01 13.58
CA VAL A 134 5.66 -24.10 14.54
C VAL A 134 5.83 -22.75 13.84
N VAL A 135 4.98 -21.78 14.20
CA VAL A 135 4.96 -20.45 13.61
C VAL A 135 5.83 -19.51 14.43
N VAL A 136 6.86 -19.00 13.77
CA VAL A 136 7.83 -18.07 14.35
C VAL A 136 7.68 -16.72 13.67
N VAL A 137 7.65 -15.63 14.45
CA VAL A 137 7.68 -14.26 13.92
C VAL A 137 8.97 -13.57 14.30
N GLN A 138 9.53 -12.83 13.36
CA GLN A 138 10.71 -12.01 13.58
C GLN A 138 10.40 -10.56 13.20
N THR A 139 10.48 -9.66 14.17
CA THR A 139 10.11 -8.25 13.96
C THR A 139 11.31 -7.40 13.56
N ALA A 140 11.15 -6.59 12.52
CA ALA A 140 12.18 -5.65 12.09
C ALA A 140 12.35 -4.48 13.09
N PRO A 141 13.54 -3.86 13.17
CA PRO A 141 13.83 -2.94 14.27
C PRO A 141 12.98 -1.66 14.24
N ALA A 142 12.64 -1.17 13.05
CA ALA A 142 11.82 0.03 12.86
C ALA A 142 10.36 -0.15 13.31
N VAL A 143 9.82 -1.39 13.27
CA VAL A 143 8.41 -1.66 13.58
C VAL A 143 8.08 -1.29 15.02
N ARG A 144 9.01 -1.53 15.96
CA ARG A 144 8.80 -1.23 17.38
C ARG A 144 8.68 0.27 17.70
N ALA A 145 9.13 1.13 16.79
CA ALA A 145 9.15 2.58 16.95
C ALA A 145 7.99 3.28 16.22
N SER A 146 7.50 2.71 15.12
CA SER A 146 6.43 3.30 14.31
C SER A 146 5.05 2.68 14.54
N LEU A 147 4.97 1.40 14.96
CA LEU A 147 3.69 0.70 15.11
C LEU A 147 2.70 1.42 16.05
N GLY A 148 3.22 2.14 17.04
CA GLY A 148 2.38 2.91 17.97
C GLY A 148 1.51 3.97 17.29
N GLU A 149 1.96 4.56 16.19
CA GLU A 149 1.24 5.63 15.48
C GLU A 149 -0.12 5.14 14.96
N ALA A 150 -0.18 3.88 14.51
CA ALA A 150 -1.43 3.25 14.06
C ALA A 150 -2.47 3.08 15.19
N PHE A 151 -2.03 3.14 16.45
CA PHE A 151 -2.89 3.08 17.64
C PHE A 151 -3.10 4.45 18.29
N GLY A 152 -2.71 5.55 17.61
CA GLY A 152 -2.86 6.92 18.11
C GLY A 152 -1.80 7.34 19.14
N TYR A 153 -0.73 6.57 19.32
CA TYR A 153 0.40 7.03 20.13
C TYR A 153 1.23 8.09 19.37
N PRO A 154 1.90 9.01 20.08
CA PRO A 154 2.83 9.95 19.46
C PRO A 154 3.94 9.24 18.67
N MET A 155 4.39 9.86 17.58
CA MET A 155 5.51 9.37 16.75
C MET A 155 6.75 9.05 17.60
N GLY A 156 7.36 7.89 17.32
CA GLY A 156 8.55 7.42 18.05
C GLY A 156 8.29 6.84 19.43
N THR A 157 7.02 6.64 19.84
CA THR A 157 6.70 5.96 21.10
C THR A 157 7.16 4.49 21.05
N PRO A 158 8.04 4.04 21.97
CA PRO A 158 8.49 2.66 21.97
C PRO A 158 7.34 1.72 22.40
N VAL A 159 6.98 0.78 21.52
CA VAL A 159 5.88 -0.17 21.77
C VAL A 159 6.31 -1.64 21.79
N GLU A 160 7.61 -1.92 21.91
CA GLU A 160 8.18 -3.28 21.85
C GLU A 160 7.46 -4.28 22.76
N GLY A 161 7.33 -3.98 24.05
CA GLY A 161 6.66 -4.89 25.00
C GLY A 161 5.18 -5.12 24.65
N LYS A 162 4.48 -4.10 24.14
CA LYS A 162 3.08 -4.23 23.71
C LYS A 162 2.97 -5.07 22.44
N MET A 163 3.87 -4.86 21.49
CA MET A 163 3.95 -5.61 20.23
C MET A 163 4.22 -7.09 20.50
N VAL A 164 5.22 -7.42 21.31
CA VAL A 164 5.54 -8.82 21.67
C VAL A 164 4.37 -9.48 22.39
N ALA A 165 3.73 -8.78 23.33
CA ALA A 165 2.55 -9.30 24.03
C ALA A 165 1.38 -9.55 23.07
N ALA A 166 1.16 -8.68 22.09
CA ALA A 166 0.13 -8.85 21.08
C ALA A 166 0.41 -10.06 20.18
N LEU A 167 1.65 -10.20 19.67
CA LEU A 167 2.05 -11.36 18.85
C LEU A 167 1.87 -12.68 19.60
N ARG A 168 2.23 -12.75 20.89
CA ARG A 168 1.96 -13.94 21.71
C ARG A 168 0.47 -14.24 21.86
N ARG A 169 -0.37 -13.21 21.98
CA ARG A 169 -1.84 -13.37 22.05
C ARG A 169 -2.44 -13.81 20.72
N LEU A 170 -1.81 -13.49 19.59
CA LEU A 170 -2.23 -13.94 18.26
C LEU A 170 -1.95 -15.43 18.02
N GLY A 171 -1.11 -16.08 18.83
CA GLY A 171 -0.85 -17.53 18.75
C GLY A 171 0.51 -17.92 18.19
N PHE A 172 1.43 -16.97 17.95
CA PHE A 172 2.80 -17.30 17.53
C PHE A 172 3.54 -18.12 18.60
N ASN A 173 4.19 -19.21 18.20
CA ASN A 173 4.93 -20.10 19.10
C ASN A 173 6.21 -19.45 19.64
N ALA A 174 6.87 -18.62 18.82
CA ALA A 174 8.05 -17.85 19.22
C ALA A 174 8.06 -16.48 18.56
N VAL A 175 8.55 -15.48 19.30
CA VAL A 175 8.70 -14.08 18.85
C VAL A 175 10.18 -13.71 19.00
N PHE A 176 10.84 -13.46 17.88
CA PHE A 176 12.23 -13.03 17.81
C PHE A 176 12.35 -11.61 17.25
N ASP A 177 13.54 -11.04 17.39
CA ASP A 177 13.87 -9.71 16.93
C ASP A 177 15.01 -9.79 15.92
N THR A 178 14.87 -9.10 14.78
CA THR A 178 15.90 -9.09 13.73
C THR A 178 17.22 -8.45 14.21
N ASN A 179 17.24 -7.71 15.32
CA ASN A 179 18.48 -7.22 15.93
C ASN A 179 19.43 -8.33 16.39
N PHE A 180 18.94 -9.57 16.54
CA PHE A 180 19.75 -10.71 16.97
C PHE A 180 20.41 -11.46 15.80
N GLY A 181 20.30 -10.93 14.57
CA GLY A 181 20.84 -11.53 13.34
C GLY A 181 22.33 -11.34 13.12
#